data_AF-A0AB74DKU1-F1
#
_entry.id   AF-A0AB74DKU1-F1
#
_cell.length_a   1.000
_cell.length_b   1.000
_cell.length_c   1.000
_cell.angle_alpha   90.00
_cell.angle_beta   90.00
_cell.angle_gamma   90.00
#
_symmetry.space_group_name_H-M   'P 1'
#
loop_
_entity.id
_entity.type
_entity.pdbx_description
1 polymer ?
#
loop_
_entity_poly.entity_id
_entity_poly.type
_entity_poly.pdbx_seq_one_letter_code
_entity_poly.pdbx_strand_id
1 'polypeptide(L)'
;MIFSSSAIILLLSVNLSFIYNFRESIVAPGAKVLTIAEENVAKEGDDIVLNQVHPYLSPISMVVPTQLIAYFATLHRGLDVDKPRNLAKSVTVE
;
A
#
# COMPACT_ATOMS: atom_id res chain seq x y z
N MET A 1 -3.52 -5.08 -22.73
CA MET A 1 -4.59 -4.21 -22.19
C MET A 1 -5.14 -4.81 -20.88
N ILE A 2 -4.29 -4.99 -19.86
CA ILE A 2 -4.62 -5.77 -18.64
C ILE A 2 -4.81 -4.87 -17.40
N PHE A 3 -4.50 -3.58 -17.48
CA PHE A 3 -4.42 -2.70 -16.29
C PHE A 3 -5.60 -1.74 -16.08
N SER A 4 -6.68 -1.84 -16.87
CA SER A 4 -7.77 -0.83 -16.85
C SER A 4 -8.60 -0.78 -15.57
N SER A 5 -8.49 -1.75 -14.66
CA SER A 5 -9.35 -1.84 -13.46
C SER A 5 -8.60 -2.13 -12.15
N SER A 6 -7.28 -2.28 -12.19
CA SER A 6 -6.48 -2.66 -11.02
C SER A 6 -5.95 -1.42 -10.31
N ALA A 7 -6.24 -1.29 -9.02
CA ALA A 7 -5.61 -0.29 -8.17
C ALA A 7 -4.23 -0.79 -7.71
N ILE A 8 -3.24 0.09 -7.71
CA ILE A 8 -1.86 -0.23 -7.37
C ILE A 8 -1.42 0.66 -6.22
N ILE A 9 -0.84 0.06 -5.17
CA ILE A 9 -0.29 0.77 -4.02
C ILE A 9 1.23 0.74 -4.13
N LEU A 10 1.87 1.90 -4.11
CA LEU A 10 3.32 2.07 -4.21
C LEU A 10 3.88 2.56 -2.87
N LEU A 11 4.83 1.81 -2.29
CA LEU A 11 5.49 2.13 -1.01
C LEU A 11 6.93 2.62 -1.26
N LEU A 12 7.26 3.84 -0.84
CA LEU A 12 8.54 4.50 -1.09
C LEU A 12 9.27 4.84 0.21
N SER A 13 10.40 4.15 0.48
CA SER A 13 11.14 4.23 1.75
C SER A 13 12.64 4.54 1.58
N VAL A 14 13.37 3.78 0.75
CA VAL A 14 14.85 3.88 0.73
C VAL A 14 15.46 3.97 -0.68
N ASN A 15 14.84 3.39 -1.72
CA ASN A 15 15.44 3.36 -3.07
C ASN A 15 14.59 4.12 -4.09
N LEU A 16 14.89 5.42 -4.28
CA LEU A 16 14.14 6.27 -5.22
C LEU A 16 14.28 5.79 -6.67
N SER A 17 15.49 5.46 -7.12
CA SER A 17 15.78 5.33 -8.55
C SER A 17 15.03 4.17 -9.19
N PHE A 18 14.98 3.02 -8.52
CA PHE A 18 14.26 1.86 -9.05
C PHE A 18 12.76 2.08 -9.04
N ILE A 19 12.21 2.63 -7.94
CA ILE A 19 10.76 2.65 -7.74
C ILE A 19 10.09 3.76 -8.56
N TYR A 20 10.76 4.90 -8.79
CA TYR A 20 10.23 5.94 -9.68
C TYR A 20 10.27 5.53 -11.15
N ASN A 21 11.35 4.89 -11.61
CA ASN A 21 11.38 4.32 -12.96
C ASN A 21 10.28 3.27 -13.15
N PHE A 22 9.98 2.51 -12.09
CA PHE A 22 8.87 1.56 -12.09
C PHE A 22 7.52 2.29 -12.13
N ARG A 23 7.33 3.39 -11.37
CA ARG A 23 6.11 4.23 -11.44
C ARG A 23 5.80 4.64 -12.89
N GLU A 24 6.77 5.18 -13.62
CA GLU A 24 6.60 5.54 -15.03
C GLU A 24 6.23 4.33 -15.92
N SER A 25 6.73 3.14 -15.59
CA SER A 25 6.43 1.90 -16.33
C SER A 25 5.06 1.29 -15.98
N ILE A 26 4.57 1.51 -14.75
CA ILE A 26 3.29 0.99 -14.25
C ILE A 26 2.13 1.95 -14.55
N VAL A 27 2.41 3.25 -14.59
CA VAL A 27 1.47 4.31 -15.00
C VAL A 27 1.30 4.21 -16.53
N ALA A 28 0.89 3.03 -16.99
CA ALA A 28 0.21 2.89 -18.25
C ALA A 28 -1.09 3.72 -18.17
N PRO A 29 -1.56 4.31 -19.29
CA PRO A 29 -2.78 5.10 -19.31
C PRO A 29 -3.96 4.29 -18.70
N GLY A 30 -4.49 4.78 -17.57
CA GLY A 30 -5.67 4.22 -16.91
C GLY A 30 -5.43 3.47 -15.59
N ALA A 31 -4.19 3.26 -15.15
CA ALA A 31 -3.92 2.68 -13.83
C ALA A 31 -4.20 3.71 -12.71
N LYS A 32 -4.95 3.31 -11.68
CA LYS A 32 -5.13 4.12 -10.46
C LYS A 32 -4.01 3.76 -9.49
N VAL A 33 -3.10 4.70 -9.25
CA VAL A 33 -1.95 4.53 -8.36
C VAL A 33 -2.17 5.34 -7.09
N LEU A 34 -1.95 4.71 -5.93
CA LEU A 34 -1.88 5.35 -4.62
C LEU A 34 -0.44 5.26 -4.12
N THR A 35 0.16 6.40 -3.80
CA THR A 35 1.58 6.51 -3.41
C THR A 35 1.69 6.81 -1.92
N ILE A 36 2.46 6.00 -1.20
CA ILE A 36 2.80 6.18 0.21
C ILE A 36 4.32 6.35 0.28
N ALA A 37 4.77 7.51 0.76
CA ALA A 37 6.18 7.88 0.80
C ALA A 37 6.60 8.39 2.18
N GLU A 38 7.86 8.21 2.53
CA GLU A 38 8.45 8.90 3.69
C GLU A 38 8.92 10.32 3.30
N GLU A 39 8.94 11.25 4.25
CA GLU A 39 9.33 12.66 4.05
C GLU A 39 10.65 12.84 3.27
N ASN A 40 11.65 12.01 3.54
CA ASN A 40 12.96 12.08 2.91
C ASN A 40 12.96 11.67 1.42
N VAL A 41 11.90 11.00 0.96
CA VAL A 41 11.77 10.48 -0.41
C VAL A 41 10.50 10.96 -1.14
N ALA A 42 9.64 11.69 -0.45
CA ALA A 42 8.38 12.21 -0.96
C ALA A 42 8.61 13.24 -2.07
N LYS A 43 7.72 13.25 -3.05
CA LYS A 43 7.65 14.24 -4.12
C LYS A 43 6.29 14.91 -4.17
N GLU A 44 6.23 16.01 -4.89
CA GLU A 44 4.97 16.67 -5.20
C GLU A 44 4.03 15.70 -5.94
N GLY A 45 2.82 15.54 -5.42
CA GLY A 45 1.81 14.63 -5.96
C GLY A 45 1.81 13.21 -5.39
N ASP A 46 2.57 12.93 -4.32
CA ASP A 46 2.39 11.70 -3.53
C ASP A 46 1.15 11.82 -2.62
N ASP A 47 0.40 10.73 -2.45
CA ASP A 47 -0.92 10.76 -1.79
C ASP A 47 -0.84 10.75 -0.25
N ILE A 48 0.08 9.96 0.30
CA ILE A 48 0.29 9.82 1.75
C ILE A 48 1.77 10.00 2.04
N VAL A 49 2.10 11.03 2.82
CA VAL A 49 3.46 11.28 3.30
C VAL A 49 3.55 10.92 4.77
N LEU A 50 4.47 10.02 5.09
CA LEU A 50 4.78 9.55 6.44
C LEU A 50 6.01 10.25 6.97
N ASN A 51 6.03 10.49 8.29
CA ASN A 51 7.21 11.01 8.97
C ASN A 51 8.42 10.12 8.71
N GLN A 52 9.59 10.73 8.56
CA GLN A 52 10.82 9.97 8.48
C GLN A 52 11.08 9.24 9.81
N VAL A 53 11.31 7.92 9.71
CA VAL A 53 11.71 7.08 10.84
C VAL A 53 13.09 6.48 10.60
N HIS A 54 13.63 5.81 11.61
CA HIS A 54 14.85 5.04 11.43
C HIS A 54 14.67 4.01 10.30
N PRO A 55 15.65 3.77 9.40
CA PRO A 55 15.47 2.86 8.25
C PRO A 55 14.96 1.46 8.61
N TYR A 56 15.38 0.90 9.76
CA TYR A 56 14.86 -0.37 10.26
C TYR A 56 13.39 -0.35 10.71
N LEU A 57 12.84 0.83 11.03
CA LEU A 57 11.44 1.02 11.41
C LEU A 57 10.56 1.40 10.21
N SER A 58 11.16 1.78 9.08
CA SER A 58 10.42 2.20 7.90
C SER A 58 9.38 1.17 7.42
N PRO A 59 9.69 -0.15 7.34
CA PRO A 59 8.68 -1.14 6.98
C PRO A 59 7.49 -1.17 7.95
N ILE A 60 7.72 -0.93 9.23
CA ILE A 60 6.67 -0.92 10.26
C ILE A 60 5.76 0.31 10.07
N SER A 61 6.35 1.48 9.86
CA SER A 61 5.62 2.72 9.59
C SER A 61 4.67 2.57 8.39
N MET A 62 5.14 1.91 7.33
CA MET A 62 4.37 1.66 6.10
C MET A 62 3.22 0.65 6.24
N VAL A 63 3.28 -0.24 7.22
CA VAL A 63 2.22 -1.23 7.45
C VAL A 63 0.94 -0.56 7.97
N VAL A 64 1.05 0.51 8.76
CA VAL A 64 -0.12 1.20 9.33
C VAL A 64 -1.10 1.73 8.26
N PRO A 65 -0.69 2.55 7.28
CA PRO A 65 -1.61 3.03 6.25
C PRO A 65 -2.16 1.89 5.37
N THR A 66 -1.37 0.85 5.08
CA THR A 66 -1.85 -0.29 4.29
C THR A 66 -2.91 -1.11 5.02
N GLN A 67 -2.79 -1.27 6.35
CA GLN A 67 -3.83 -1.87 7.18
C GLN A 67 -5.12 -1.05 7.17
N LEU A 68 -5.02 0.28 7.26
CA LEU A 68 -6.18 1.18 7.21
C LEU A 68 -6.89 1.12 5.85
N ILE A 69 -6.13 1.07 4.75
CA ILE A 69 -6.69 0.91 3.40
C ILE A 69 -7.46 -0.42 3.31
N ALA A 70 -6.90 -1.52 3.80
CA ALA A 70 -7.57 -2.81 3.81
C ALA A 70 -8.85 -2.80 4.66
N TYR A 71 -8.80 -2.17 5.83
CA TYR A 71 -9.93 -1.99 6.74
C TYR A 71 -11.09 -1.26 6.06
N PHE A 72 -10.83 -0.06 5.53
CA PHE A 72 -11.87 0.75 4.88
C PHE A 72 -12.36 0.11 3.59
N ALA A 73 -11.49 -0.55 2.80
CA ALA A 73 -11.91 -1.28 1.62
C ALA A 73 -12.88 -2.44 1.96
N THR A 74 -12.68 -3.10 3.10
CA THR A 74 -13.55 -4.18 3.59
C THR A 74 -14.89 -3.63 4.07
N LEU A 75 -14.87 -2.54 4.84
CA LEU A 75 -16.09 -1.84 5.27
C LEU A 75 -16.94 -1.37 4.08
N HIS A 76 -16.31 -0.77 3.06
CA HIS A 76 -17.00 -0.32 1.85
C HIS A 76 -17.64 -1.46 1.05
N ARG A 77 -17.14 -2.70 1.22
CA ARG A 77 -17.70 -3.90 0.60
C ARG A 77 -18.78 -4.57 1.46
N GLY A 78 -19.09 -4.04 2.65
CA GLY A 78 -20.06 -4.63 3.57
C GLY A 78 -19.62 -5.99 4.13
N LEU A 79 -18.30 -6.22 4.23
CA LEU A 79 -17.73 -7.46 4.73
C LEU A 79 -17.35 -7.33 6.21
N ASP A 80 -17.41 -8.43 6.94
CA ASP A 80 -16.95 -8.51 8.33
C ASP A 80 -15.41 -8.56 8.37
N VAL A 81 -14.81 -7.49 8.90
CA VAL A 81 -13.35 -7.35 9.05
C VAL A 81 -12.80 -8.33 10.08
N ASP A 82 -13.54 -8.58 11.16
CA ASP A 82 -13.08 -9.38 12.30
C ASP A 82 -13.22 -10.89 12.02
N LYS A 83 -14.14 -11.26 11.13
CA LYS A 83 -14.42 -12.65 10.75
C LYS A 83 -14.32 -12.85 9.23
N PRO A 84 -13.11 -12.80 8.67
CA PRO A 84 -12.92 -13.08 7.25
C PRO A 84 -13.31 -14.52 6.91
N ARG A 85 -13.92 -14.71 5.74
CA ARG A 85 -14.36 -16.03 5.28
C ARG A 85 -13.17 -16.99 5.18
N ASN A 86 -13.38 -18.24 5.54
CA ASN A 86 -12.40 -19.34 5.43
C ASN A 86 -11.11 -19.15 6.27
N LEU A 87 -11.13 -18.27 7.26
CA LEU A 87 -10.00 -18.01 8.14
C LEU A 87 -10.40 -18.20 9.61
N ALA A 88 -9.46 -18.72 10.39
CA ALA A 88 -9.55 -18.79 11.84
C ALA A 88 -8.47 -17.89 12.46
N LYS A 89 -8.71 -17.41 13.69
CA LYS A 89 -7.74 -16.56 14.39
C LYS A 89 -6.39 -17.27 14.63
N SER A 90 -6.45 -18.59 14.82
CA SER A 90 -5.32 -19.49 14.90
C SER A 90 -5.71 -20.78 14.21
N VAL A 91 -4.79 -21.37 13.45
CA VAL A 91 -4.99 -22.68 12.83
C VAL A 91 -4.38 -23.71 13.77
N THR A 92 -5.21 -24.39 14.53
CA THR A 92 -4.82 -25.56 15.32
C THR A 92 -5.39 -26.79 14.63
N VAL A 93 -4.60 -27.38 13.73
CA VAL A 93 -4.86 -28.74 13.24
C VAL A 93 -3.91 -29.68 13.96
N GLU A 94 -4.47 -30.73 14.55
CA GLU A 94 -3.75 -31.95 14.91
C GLU A 94 -3.55 -32.82 13.66
#